data_AF-A0A3P7K8U0-F1
#
_entry.id   AF-A0A3P7K8U0-F1
#
_cell.length_a   1.000
_cell.length_b   1.000
_cell.length_c   1.000
_cell.angle_alpha   90.00
_cell.angle_beta   90.00
_cell.angle_gamma   90.00
#
_symmetry.space_group_name_H-M   'P 1'
#
loop_
_entity.id
_entity.type
_entity.pdbx_description
1 polymer ?
#
loop_
_entity_poly.entity_id
_entity_poly.type
_entity_poly.pdbx_seq_one_letter_code
_entity_poly.pdbx_strand_id
1 'polypeptide(L)'
;MKPVILSKRIVPRMTVQPFGTSTARLVISSFHAVVKSRKKLFQEEDELHPGVFILVLDSTSASSGTRTIVKTGQVLRQFYDATTFYYHNKVGLNSRPNAFAMFSGARISELDERHFPGKSKSEYPNSCKKGLKRNETVTYDFVDQNYASIIAEDWVGTFNWPNCKGYGEPPTDHHGGAMILRTTSNRIPKDKEIFNNHFYMGECQEPYHKVMDYAGKFLHEYHGISKFAMIWLTLTSHDSASGLYRTDAMALPKYLRSNKQLILNLKQNSRRHTSQFDFYATLYDIARYARKDNFQKWDEHDFREEFGAVRGGIRAKSMLRPILYDRTCEEMEIPDEYCICERIWHKVDIYGDDAMRAAQILIEDINNSLKQRNVSEICETL
;
A
#
# COMPACT_ATOMS: atom_id res chain seq x y z
N MET A 1 45.03 8.81 3.18
CA MET A 1 44.30 8.24 2.01
C MET A 1 42.85 8.02 2.41
N LYS A 2 41.93 8.82 1.88
CA LYS A 2 40.48 8.67 2.10
C LYS A 2 39.87 8.09 0.82
N PRO A 3 39.05 7.02 0.87
CA PRO A 3 38.41 6.49 -0.31
C PRO A 3 37.29 7.43 -0.77
N VAL A 4 37.38 7.86 -2.02
CA VAL A 4 36.36 8.63 -2.74
C VAL A 4 35.25 7.65 -3.13
N ILE A 5 34.09 7.77 -2.49
CA ILE A 5 32.87 7.05 -2.88
C ILE A 5 32.32 7.75 -4.13
N LEU A 6 32.61 7.17 -5.31
CA LEU A 6 31.96 7.53 -6.57
C LEU A 6 30.51 7.03 -6.55
N SER A 7 29.61 7.83 -5.96
CA SER A 7 28.18 7.78 -6.28
C SER A 7 27.99 8.23 -7.73
N LYS A 8 28.11 7.30 -8.69
CA LYS A 8 27.56 7.54 -10.03
C LYS A 8 26.04 7.58 -9.89
N ARG A 9 25.49 8.79 -9.74
CA ARG A 9 24.09 9.06 -10.11
C ARG A 9 23.93 8.58 -11.54
N ILE A 10 23.11 7.56 -11.77
CA ILE A 10 22.58 7.28 -13.10
C ILE A 10 21.64 8.44 -13.40
N VAL A 11 22.17 9.51 -14.00
CA VAL A 11 21.37 10.55 -14.61
C VAL A 11 20.97 9.98 -15.97
N PRO A 12 19.68 9.73 -16.24
CA PRO A 12 19.26 9.32 -17.57
C PRO A 12 19.67 10.41 -18.55
N ARG A 13 20.45 10.05 -19.58
CA ARG A 13 20.71 10.93 -20.72
C ARG A 13 19.43 11.02 -21.52
N MET A 14 18.88 12.23 -21.65
CA MET A 14 17.98 12.55 -22.76
C MET A 14 18.82 12.47 -24.04
N THR A 15 18.68 11.40 -24.79
CA THR A 15 19.30 11.27 -26.11
C THR A 15 18.29 11.68 -27.17
N VAL A 16 18.60 12.76 -27.89
CA VAL A 16 17.91 13.12 -29.13
C VAL A 16 18.46 12.18 -30.21
N GLN A 17 17.63 11.29 -30.76
CA GLN A 17 18.00 10.52 -31.95
C GLN A 17 17.48 11.25 -33.19
N PRO A 18 18.35 11.69 -34.12
CA PRO A 18 17.92 12.20 -35.41
C PRO A 18 17.56 11.00 -36.31
N PHE A 19 16.30 10.89 -36.71
CA PHE A 19 15.94 10.16 -37.92
C PHE A 19 15.82 11.17 -39.07
N GLY A 20 16.20 10.74 -40.27
CA GLY A 20 16.37 11.58 -41.46
C GLY A 20 15.23 12.57 -41.71
N THR A 21 15.64 13.80 -41.98
CA THR A 21 14.86 14.93 -42.52
C THR A 21 13.52 15.25 -41.83
N SER A 22 13.53 16.36 -41.09
CA SER A 22 12.39 17.07 -40.48
C SER A 22 11.77 16.42 -39.25
N THR A 23 11.93 17.09 -38.10
CA THR A 23 11.48 16.76 -36.73
C THR A 23 12.37 15.80 -35.93
N ALA A 24 13.23 16.37 -35.08
CA ALA A 24 13.90 15.62 -34.02
C ALA A 24 12.86 15.23 -32.95
N ARG A 25 12.47 13.96 -32.90
CA ARG A 25 11.71 13.42 -31.76
C ARG A 25 12.66 13.23 -30.57
N LEU A 26 12.37 13.87 -29.45
CA LEU A 26 12.99 13.54 -28.17
C LEU A 26 12.46 12.16 -27.75
N VAL A 27 13.21 11.09 -27.99
CA VAL A 27 12.84 9.74 -27.57
C VAL A 27 13.37 9.52 -26.15
N ILE A 28 12.47 9.57 -25.17
CA ILE A 28 12.78 9.23 -23.78
C ILE A 28 12.61 7.70 -23.62
N SER A 29 13.51 6.89 -24.20
CA SER A 29 13.34 5.42 -24.24
C SER A 29 13.82 4.68 -22.98
N SER A 30 14.63 5.30 -22.12
CA SER A 30 15.47 4.55 -21.15
C SER A 30 15.30 4.92 -19.68
N PHE A 31 14.18 5.52 -19.25
CA PHE A 31 14.00 5.87 -17.83
C PHE A 31 13.75 4.65 -16.91
N HIS A 32 13.34 3.51 -17.46
CA HIS A 32 13.01 2.28 -16.71
C HIS A 32 13.97 1.12 -16.99
N ALA A 33 15.28 1.42 -17.11
CA ALA A 33 16.27 0.37 -17.24
C ALA A 33 16.34 -0.46 -15.95
N VAL A 34 16.06 -1.76 -16.07
CA VAL A 34 16.27 -2.73 -15.00
C VAL A 34 17.70 -3.23 -15.12
N VAL A 35 18.57 -2.82 -14.20
CA VAL A 35 19.97 -3.25 -14.19
C VAL A 35 20.26 -4.02 -12.91
N LYS A 36 20.75 -5.25 -13.04
CA LYS A 36 21.21 -6.06 -11.90
C LYS A 36 22.48 -5.47 -11.31
N SER A 37 22.47 -5.24 -10.00
CA SER A 37 23.69 -4.85 -9.29
C SER A 37 24.68 -6.00 -9.29
N ARG A 38 25.88 -5.78 -9.86
CA ARG A 38 26.97 -6.78 -9.82
C ARG A 38 27.55 -6.98 -8.42
N LYS A 39 27.20 -6.13 -7.46
CA LYS A 39 27.70 -6.18 -6.08
C LYS A 39 26.80 -7.00 -5.15
N LYS A 40 25.56 -7.28 -5.56
CA LYS A 40 24.57 -8.01 -4.77
C LYS A 40 24.47 -9.43 -5.34
N LEU A 41 24.71 -10.43 -4.49
CA LEU A 41 24.35 -11.80 -4.81
C LEU A 41 22.87 -11.96 -4.49
N PHE A 42 22.05 -12.22 -5.49
CA PHE A 42 20.60 -12.34 -5.31
C PHE A 42 20.21 -13.75 -4.87
N GLN A 43 19.14 -13.83 -4.09
CA GLN A 43 18.58 -15.09 -3.62
C GLN A 43 17.86 -15.83 -4.75
N GLU A 44 18.24 -17.08 -5.02
CA GLU A 44 17.53 -17.93 -5.97
C GLU A 44 16.12 -18.26 -5.45
N GLU A 45 15.18 -18.38 -6.39
CA GLU A 45 13.78 -18.71 -6.09
C GLU A 45 13.66 -20.18 -5.70
N ASP A 46 13.20 -20.43 -4.48
CA ASP A 46 12.99 -21.77 -3.93
C ASP A 46 11.79 -21.79 -2.95
N GLU A 47 11.49 -22.96 -2.38
CA GLU A 47 10.38 -23.15 -1.44
C GLU A 47 10.56 -22.38 -0.11
N LEU A 48 11.79 -22.04 0.26
CA LEU A 48 12.14 -21.26 1.45
C LEU A 48 12.18 -19.75 1.16
N HIS A 49 12.18 -19.36 -0.11
CA HIS A 49 12.26 -17.97 -0.53
C HIS A 49 11.16 -17.63 -1.56
N PRO A 50 9.87 -17.78 -1.20
CA PRO A 50 8.78 -17.51 -2.13
C PRO A 50 8.74 -16.04 -2.53
N GLY A 51 8.49 -15.78 -3.81
CA GLY A 51 8.28 -14.41 -4.30
C GLY A 51 6.99 -13.78 -3.78
N VAL A 52 7.05 -12.49 -3.48
CA VAL A 52 5.91 -11.67 -3.04
C VAL A 52 5.64 -10.61 -4.10
N PHE A 53 4.42 -10.62 -4.66
CA PHE A 53 3.95 -9.60 -5.60
C PHE A 53 2.67 -8.95 -5.06
N ILE A 54 2.71 -7.64 -4.88
CA ILE A 54 1.64 -6.83 -4.33
C ILE A 54 1.23 -5.80 -5.38
N LEU A 55 -0.04 -5.81 -5.76
CA LEU A 55 -0.66 -4.78 -6.58
C LEU A 55 -1.65 -4.00 -5.72
N VAL A 56 -1.41 -2.70 -5.55
CA VAL A 56 -2.29 -1.79 -4.84
C VAL A 56 -2.98 -0.88 -5.84
N LEU A 57 -4.32 -0.85 -5.79
CA LEU A 57 -5.15 0.10 -6.51
C LEU A 57 -5.63 1.14 -5.49
N ASP A 58 -5.16 2.38 -5.62
CA ASP A 58 -5.48 3.44 -4.68
C ASP A 58 -6.95 3.87 -4.78
N SER A 59 -7.46 4.58 -3.77
CA SER A 59 -8.78 5.25 -3.81
C SER A 59 -9.95 4.37 -4.26
N THR A 60 -9.89 3.06 -3.99
CA THR A 60 -10.85 2.07 -4.51
C THR A 60 -11.57 1.36 -3.36
N SER A 61 -12.91 1.37 -3.40
CA SER A 61 -13.73 0.58 -2.47
C SER A 61 -13.90 -0.86 -2.98
N ALA A 62 -14.23 -1.79 -2.09
CA ALA A 62 -14.50 -3.19 -2.46
C ALA A 62 -15.59 -3.31 -3.54
N SER A 63 -16.64 -2.49 -3.45
CA SER A 63 -17.74 -2.48 -4.43
C SER A 63 -17.30 -1.92 -5.79
N SER A 64 -16.46 -0.87 -5.80
CA SER A 64 -15.89 -0.34 -7.05
C SER A 64 -14.96 -1.34 -7.70
N GLY A 65 -14.03 -1.94 -6.94
CA GLY A 65 -13.12 -2.97 -7.45
C GLY A 65 -13.87 -4.15 -8.05
N THR A 66 -14.89 -4.66 -7.36
CA THR A 66 -15.71 -5.78 -7.85
C THR A 66 -16.34 -5.50 -9.23
N ARG A 67 -16.73 -4.25 -9.51
CA ARG A 67 -17.35 -3.87 -10.79
C ARG A 67 -16.36 -3.50 -11.88
N THR A 68 -15.17 -3.02 -11.51
CA THR A 68 -14.24 -2.37 -12.47
C THR A 68 -13.10 -3.26 -12.92
N ILE A 69 -12.64 -4.21 -12.10
CA ILE A 69 -11.53 -5.14 -12.42
C ILE A 69 -12.02 -6.60 -12.59
N VAL A 70 -13.10 -6.77 -13.35
CA VAL A 70 -13.81 -8.05 -13.51
C VAL A 70 -12.95 -9.10 -14.22
N LYS A 71 -12.30 -8.74 -15.33
CA LYS A 71 -11.44 -9.65 -16.11
C LYS A 71 -10.22 -10.07 -15.31
N THR A 72 -9.57 -9.12 -14.65
CA THR A 72 -8.44 -9.37 -13.74
C THR A 72 -8.87 -10.31 -12.62
N GLY A 73 -10.01 -10.03 -11.97
CA GLY A 73 -10.57 -10.89 -10.93
C GLY A 73 -10.95 -12.30 -11.42
N GLN A 74 -11.47 -12.44 -12.64
CA GLN A 74 -11.73 -13.72 -13.27
C GLN A 74 -10.43 -14.50 -13.51
N VAL A 75 -9.40 -13.83 -14.06
CA VAL A 75 -8.09 -14.44 -14.29
C VAL A 75 -7.49 -14.92 -12.97
N LEU A 76 -7.48 -14.08 -11.94
CA LEU A 76 -6.97 -14.42 -10.60
C LEU A 76 -7.69 -15.64 -10.00
N ARG A 77 -9.02 -15.68 -10.07
CA ARG A 77 -9.79 -16.82 -9.52
C ARG A 77 -9.59 -18.09 -10.33
N GLN A 78 -9.75 -18.03 -11.65
CA GLN A 78 -9.71 -19.21 -12.53
C GLN A 78 -8.29 -19.77 -12.66
N PHE A 79 -7.30 -18.90 -12.79
CA PHE A 79 -5.92 -19.28 -13.08
C PHE A 79 -4.98 -19.12 -11.91
N TYR A 80 -5.38 -18.68 -10.71
CA TYR A 80 -4.45 -18.58 -9.56
C TYR A 80 -5.04 -19.15 -8.27
N ASP A 81 -6.25 -19.70 -8.31
CA ASP A 81 -7.01 -20.12 -7.12
C ASP A 81 -7.08 -19.00 -6.07
N ALA A 82 -7.10 -17.75 -6.57
CA ALA A 82 -7.09 -16.56 -5.73
C ALA A 82 -8.36 -16.48 -4.88
N THR A 83 -8.18 -16.06 -3.64
CA THR A 83 -9.25 -15.99 -2.64
C THR A 83 -9.53 -14.52 -2.29
N THR A 84 -10.80 -14.14 -2.26
CA THR A 84 -11.25 -12.78 -1.91
C THR A 84 -11.56 -12.69 -0.42
N PHE A 85 -10.96 -11.72 0.26
CA PHE A 85 -11.26 -11.38 1.65
C PHE A 85 -12.34 -10.29 1.68
N TYR A 86 -13.61 -10.70 1.83
CA TYR A 86 -14.74 -9.76 1.81
C TYR A 86 -14.84 -8.90 3.07
N TYR A 87 -14.32 -9.41 4.20
CA TYR A 87 -14.38 -8.76 5.49
C TYR A 87 -13.01 -8.16 5.89
N HIS A 88 -12.34 -7.53 4.93
CA HIS A 88 -11.04 -6.90 5.14
C HIS A 88 -11.17 -5.37 5.28
N ASN A 89 -10.65 -4.84 6.38
CA ASN A 89 -10.81 -3.45 6.76
C ASN A 89 -9.58 -2.60 6.46
N LYS A 90 -9.85 -1.42 5.92
CA LYS A 90 -8.94 -0.29 6.06
C LYS A 90 -8.96 0.18 7.53
N VAL A 91 -7.86 0.76 8.00
CA VAL A 91 -7.67 1.20 9.40
C VAL A 91 -7.53 2.72 9.53
N GLY A 92 -7.68 3.44 8.42
CA GLY A 92 -7.59 4.89 8.38
C GLY A 92 -8.20 5.48 7.12
N LEU A 93 -8.39 6.81 7.12
CA LEU A 93 -9.09 7.52 6.05
C LEU A 93 -8.42 7.34 4.69
N ASN A 94 -7.12 7.67 4.62
CA ASN A 94 -6.33 7.83 3.41
C ASN A 94 -5.30 6.70 3.24
N SER A 95 -4.62 6.69 2.10
CA SER A 95 -3.62 5.69 1.70
C SER A 95 -2.48 5.57 2.72
N ARG A 96 -1.99 6.68 3.26
CA ARG A 96 -0.82 6.71 4.15
C ARG A 96 -1.02 5.98 5.49
N PRO A 97 -2.10 6.19 6.27
CA PRO A 97 -2.37 5.36 7.45
C PRO A 97 -2.47 3.86 7.16
N ASN A 98 -3.12 3.50 6.06
CA ASN A 98 -3.26 2.10 5.65
C ASN A 98 -1.90 1.50 5.26
N ALA A 99 -1.07 2.25 4.54
CA ALA A 99 0.28 1.80 4.18
C ALA A 99 1.19 1.61 5.40
N PHE A 100 1.12 2.51 6.41
CA PHE A 100 1.84 2.30 7.66
C PHE A 100 1.38 1.02 8.37
N ALA A 101 0.07 0.75 8.39
CA ALA A 101 -0.45 -0.48 8.95
C ALA A 101 0.02 -1.72 8.17
N MET A 102 -0.02 -1.69 6.83
CA MET A 102 0.39 -2.78 5.95
C MET A 102 1.88 -3.12 6.01
N PHE A 103 2.75 -2.10 6.07
CA PHE A 103 4.19 -2.29 5.90
C PHE A 103 4.99 -2.12 7.17
N SER A 104 4.43 -1.51 8.22
CA SER A 104 5.10 -1.37 9.53
C SER A 104 4.31 -1.89 10.72
N GLY A 105 3.08 -2.37 10.50
CA GLY A 105 2.20 -2.83 11.59
C GLY A 105 1.81 -1.72 12.56
N ALA A 106 2.07 -0.46 12.22
CA ALA A 106 1.98 0.68 13.11
C ALA A 106 0.79 1.58 12.76
N ARG A 107 0.06 2.01 13.79
CA ARG A 107 -1.02 2.99 13.65
C ARG A 107 -0.46 4.40 13.77
N ILE A 108 -0.70 5.23 12.75
CA ILE A 108 -0.29 6.64 12.76
C ILE A 108 -1.42 7.62 13.07
N SER A 109 -2.67 7.17 13.01
CA SER A 109 -3.86 7.95 13.34
C SER A 109 -4.11 7.94 14.85
N GLU A 110 -4.69 9.01 15.38
CA GLU A 110 -5.24 9.00 16.74
C GLU A 110 -6.56 8.20 16.76
N LEU A 111 -6.92 7.66 17.91
CA LEU A 111 -8.21 7.00 18.18
C LEU A 111 -9.02 7.83 19.18
N ASP A 112 -10.34 7.69 19.16
CA ASP A 112 -11.21 8.26 20.18
C ASP A 112 -10.98 7.56 21.52
N GLU A 113 -10.49 8.29 22.53
CA GLU A 113 -10.21 7.78 23.88
C GLU A 113 -11.44 7.15 24.55
N ARG A 114 -12.66 7.58 24.19
CA ARG A 114 -13.90 7.02 24.74
C ARG A 114 -14.14 5.57 24.30
N HIS A 115 -13.72 5.25 23.07
CA HIS A 115 -13.85 3.92 22.48
C HIS A 115 -12.56 3.09 22.63
N PHE A 116 -11.42 3.76 22.77
CA PHE A 116 -10.11 3.14 22.85
C PHE A 116 -9.30 3.69 24.03
N PRO A 117 -9.75 3.43 25.28
CA PRO A 117 -9.11 3.98 26.48
C PRO A 117 -7.66 3.50 26.61
N GLY A 118 -6.75 4.43 26.90
CA GLY A 118 -5.31 4.20 26.96
C GLY A 118 -4.63 3.99 25.60
N LYS A 119 -5.39 4.08 24.49
CA LYS A 119 -4.90 3.83 23.13
C LYS A 119 -5.17 4.99 22.17
N SER A 120 -5.71 6.13 22.62
CA SER A 120 -5.97 7.28 21.74
C SER A 120 -4.74 7.75 20.95
N LYS A 121 -3.57 7.75 21.57
CA LYS A 121 -2.34 8.28 20.95
C LYS A 121 -1.87 7.45 19.77
N SER A 122 -1.39 8.15 18.74
CA SER A 122 -0.67 7.55 17.62
C SER A 122 0.57 6.80 18.12
N GLU A 123 0.81 5.59 17.61
CA GLU A 123 2.02 4.81 17.91
C GLU A 123 3.26 5.39 17.23
N TYR A 124 3.03 6.27 16.25
CA TYR A 124 4.09 6.91 15.48
C TYR A 124 3.82 8.43 15.35
N PRO A 125 3.96 9.18 16.46
CA PRO A 125 3.69 10.60 16.47
C PRO A 125 4.68 11.35 15.57
N ASN A 126 4.18 12.34 14.83
CA ASN A 126 4.93 13.10 13.82
C ASN A 126 5.49 12.23 12.68
N SER A 127 4.76 11.17 12.29
CA SER A 127 5.14 10.25 11.21
C SER A 127 5.59 10.95 9.92
N CYS A 128 4.99 12.11 9.58
CA CYS A 128 5.32 12.82 8.36
C CYS A 128 6.74 13.40 8.38
N LYS A 129 7.18 13.94 9.53
CA LYS A 129 8.52 14.51 9.72
C LYS A 129 9.56 13.43 9.94
N LYS A 130 9.23 12.39 10.70
CA LYS A 130 10.15 11.31 11.06
C LYS A 130 10.40 10.33 9.91
N GLY A 131 9.41 10.12 9.03
CA GLY A 131 9.48 9.12 7.96
C GLY A 131 9.36 7.70 8.51
N LEU A 132 9.58 6.70 7.65
CA LEU A 132 9.61 5.28 8.02
C LEU A 132 10.93 4.91 8.70
N LYS A 133 10.85 4.01 9.68
CA LYS A 133 12.01 3.35 10.26
C LYS A 133 12.28 2.06 9.50
N ARG A 134 13.54 1.87 9.11
CA ARG A 134 13.99 0.69 8.37
C ARG A 134 13.68 -0.62 9.11
N ASN A 135 14.07 -0.70 10.38
CA ASN A 135 13.91 -1.89 11.22
C ASN A 135 12.46 -2.20 11.61
N GLU A 136 11.52 -1.30 11.33
CA GLU A 136 10.08 -1.50 11.55
C GLU A 136 9.31 -1.65 10.22
N THR A 137 9.97 -1.67 9.06
CA THR A 137 9.31 -1.75 7.75
C THR A 137 9.64 -3.05 7.04
N VAL A 138 8.62 -3.90 6.83
CA VAL A 138 8.76 -5.28 6.35
C VAL A 138 9.40 -5.41 4.98
N THR A 139 9.29 -4.38 4.13
CA THR A 139 9.98 -4.32 2.83
C THR A 139 11.49 -4.58 2.98
N TYR A 140 12.11 -4.02 4.03
CA TYR A 140 13.54 -4.20 4.24
C TYR A 140 13.92 -5.61 4.68
N ASP A 141 12.99 -6.39 5.25
CA ASP A 141 13.25 -7.80 5.56
C ASP A 141 13.54 -8.61 4.29
N PHE A 142 12.80 -8.36 3.22
CA PHE A 142 13.05 -8.99 1.92
C PHE A 142 14.34 -8.47 1.28
N VAL A 143 14.61 -7.16 1.38
CA VAL A 143 15.86 -6.57 0.87
C VAL A 143 17.09 -7.18 1.54
N ASP A 144 17.05 -7.34 2.86
CA ASP A 144 18.14 -7.92 3.67
C ASP A 144 18.36 -9.40 3.39
N GLN A 145 17.31 -10.09 2.95
CA GLN A 145 17.37 -11.48 2.49
C GLN A 145 17.79 -11.61 1.03
N ASN A 146 18.33 -10.56 0.43
CA ASN A 146 18.82 -10.53 -0.95
C ASN A 146 17.78 -10.82 -2.01
N TYR A 147 16.49 -10.64 -1.72
CA TYR A 147 15.46 -10.67 -2.76
C TYR A 147 15.74 -9.56 -3.77
N ALA A 148 15.46 -9.83 -5.03
CA ALA A 148 15.31 -8.77 -6.01
C ALA A 148 14.08 -7.95 -5.64
N SER A 149 14.22 -6.65 -5.50
CA SER A 149 13.13 -5.82 -4.97
C SER A 149 12.77 -4.65 -5.86
N ILE A 150 11.46 -4.41 -6.02
CA ILE A 150 10.92 -3.26 -6.76
C ILE A 150 9.76 -2.61 -6.01
N ILE A 151 9.80 -1.28 -5.93
CA ILE A 151 8.66 -0.43 -5.60
C ILE A 151 8.45 0.50 -6.80
N ALA A 152 7.31 0.36 -7.47
CA ALA A 152 6.95 1.21 -8.59
C ALA A 152 5.55 1.80 -8.35
N GLU A 153 5.50 3.13 -8.30
CA GLU A 153 4.29 3.90 -8.04
C GLU A 153 4.04 4.78 -9.27
N ASP A 154 2.80 5.11 -9.61
CA ASP A 154 2.49 6.03 -10.73
C ASP A 154 2.27 7.49 -10.30
N TRP A 155 2.35 7.76 -8.99
CA TRP A 155 2.25 9.09 -8.39
C TRP A 155 3.18 9.27 -7.19
N VAL A 156 3.22 10.49 -6.63
CA VAL A 156 4.04 10.80 -5.46
C VAL A 156 3.76 9.76 -4.38
N GLY A 157 4.80 9.01 -4.01
CA GLY A 157 4.64 7.79 -3.23
C GLY A 157 3.90 7.98 -1.92
N THR A 158 3.15 6.96 -1.51
CA THR A 158 2.15 7.09 -0.42
C THR A 158 2.76 7.53 0.92
N PHE A 159 4.04 7.17 1.17
CA PHE A 159 4.77 7.56 2.38
C PHE A 159 5.38 8.97 2.31
N ASN A 160 5.53 9.51 1.10
CA ASN A 160 6.12 10.82 0.82
C ASN A 160 5.06 11.92 0.66
N TRP A 161 3.84 11.59 0.27
CA TRP A 161 2.75 12.56 0.13
C TRP A 161 2.29 13.13 1.51
N PRO A 162 1.93 14.44 1.60
CA PRO A 162 2.12 15.48 0.57
C PRO A 162 3.52 16.07 0.53
N ASN A 163 4.22 16.16 1.66
CA ASN A 163 5.60 16.63 1.79
C ASN A 163 6.28 15.95 3.00
N CYS A 164 6.03 14.65 3.14
CA CYS A 164 6.56 13.83 4.20
C CYS A 164 7.93 13.24 3.82
N LYS A 165 8.73 12.92 4.84
CA LYS A 165 10.07 12.36 4.66
C LYS A 165 10.07 11.00 3.94
N GLY A 166 9.02 10.20 4.12
CA GLY A 166 8.89 8.86 3.52
C GLY A 166 10.02 7.93 3.96
N TYR A 167 10.69 7.27 3.01
CA TYR A 167 11.81 6.37 3.27
C TYR A 167 13.10 7.14 3.63
N GLY A 168 13.84 6.65 4.63
CA GLY A 168 15.14 7.23 5.01
C GLY A 168 16.29 6.88 4.06
N GLU A 169 16.17 5.76 3.36
CA GLU A 169 17.08 5.26 2.33
C GLU A 169 16.26 4.60 1.21
N PRO A 170 16.86 4.25 0.06
CA PRO A 170 16.13 3.57 -1.01
C PRO A 170 15.48 2.27 -0.49
N PRO A 171 14.15 2.10 -0.62
CA PRO A 171 13.45 0.97 -0.02
C PRO A 171 13.64 -0.36 -0.76
N THR A 172 14.17 -0.31 -1.98
CA THR A 172 14.31 -1.45 -2.89
C THR A 172 15.45 -1.25 -3.88
N ASP A 173 15.87 -2.31 -4.55
CA ASP A 173 16.89 -2.28 -5.62
C ASP A 173 16.42 -1.43 -6.81
N HIS A 174 15.12 -1.48 -7.10
CA HIS A 174 14.44 -0.73 -8.16
C HIS A 174 13.35 0.14 -7.52
N HIS A 175 13.50 1.46 -7.59
CA HIS A 175 12.54 2.40 -7.00
C HIS A 175 12.12 3.46 -8.01
N GLY A 176 10.83 3.52 -8.33
CA GLY A 176 10.25 4.42 -9.34
C GLY A 176 10.25 5.91 -8.95
N GLY A 177 10.47 6.25 -7.67
CA GLY A 177 10.23 7.60 -7.15
C GLY A 177 10.98 8.73 -7.86
N ALA A 178 12.19 8.51 -8.38
CA ALA A 178 12.94 9.55 -9.09
C ALA A 178 12.25 9.97 -10.41
N MET A 179 11.68 9.01 -11.13
CA MET A 179 10.97 9.23 -12.38
C MET A 179 9.62 9.91 -12.10
N ILE A 180 8.91 9.45 -11.08
CA ILE A 180 7.64 10.03 -10.67
C ILE A 180 7.78 11.47 -10.18
N LEU A 181 8.81 11.78 -9.40
CA LEU A 181 9.07 13.15 -8.97
C LEU A 181 9.33 14.09 -10.16
N ARG A 182 9.96 13.63 -11.24
CA ARG A 182 10.17 14.45 -12.45
C ARG A 182 8.91 14.62 -13.30
N THR A 183 8.09 13.58 -13.36
CA THR A 183 6.93 13.53 -14.26
C THR A 183 5.66 14.10 -13.64
N THR A 184 5.51 14.02 -12.32
CA THR A 184 4.26 14.39 -11.62
C THR A 184 4.42 15.56 -10.66
N SER A 185 5.63 15.85 -10.15
CA SER A 185 5.79 16.96 -9.21
C SER A 185 5.74 18.31 -9.95
N ASN A 186 5.06 19.29 -9.36
CA ASN A 186 5.03 20.66 -9.88
C ASN A 186 6.36 21.41 -9.69
N ARG A 187 7.45 20.72 -9.32
CA ARG A 187 8.76 21.34 -9.05
C ARG A 187 9.41 21.90 -10.31
N ILE A 188 9.18 21.26 -11.47
CA ILE A 188 9.70 21.70 -12.77
C ILE A 188 8.57 21.56 -13.81
N PRO A 189 7.71 22.59 -13.99
CA PRO A 189 6.57 22.52 -14.90
C PRO A 189 6.93 22.13 -16.34
N LYS A 190 8.09 22.60 -16.82
CA LYS A 190 8.62 22.26 -18.14
C LYS A 190 8.88 20.77 -18.32
N ASP A 191 9.41 20.09 -17.30
CA ASP A 191 9.65 18.65 -17.37
C ASP A 191 8.33 17.90 -17.46
N LYS A 192 7.35 18.25 -16.63
CA LYS A 192 6.01 17.66 -16.66
C LYS A 192 5.37 17.77 -18.05
N GLU A 193 5.46 18.93 -18.68
CA GLU A 193 4.96 19.14 -20.04
C GLU A 193 5.70 18.26 -21.07
N ILE A 194 7.03 18.20 -21.02
CA ILE A 194 7.83 17.34 -21.90
C ILE A 194 7.46 15.87 -21.74
N PHE A 195 7.30 15.39 -20.50
CA PHE A 195 6.89 14.01 -20.25
C PHE A 195 5.48 13.74 -20.77
N ASN A 196 4.54 14.66 -20.56
CA ASN A 196 3.19 14.52 -21.11
C ASN A 196 3.22 14.45 -22.64
N ASN A 197 3.90 15.39 -23.31
CA ASN A 197 3.87 15.53 -24.76
C ASN A 197 4.63 14.43 -25.49
N HIS A 198 5.71 13.89 -24.90
CA HIS A 198 6.61 12.97 -25.61
C HIS A 198 6.67 11.56 -25.03
N PHE A 199 6.50 11.40 -23.72
CA PHE A 199 6.70 10.11 -23.06
C PHE A 199 5.39 9.40 -22.72
N TYR A 200 4.35 10.15 -22.38
CA TYR A 200 3.02 9.61 -22.11
C TYR A 200 2.10 9.76 -23.34
N MET A 201 1.49 10.93 -23.52
CA MET A 201 0.52 11.17 -24.60
C MET A 201 1.16 10.99 -25.99
N GLY A 202 2.42 11.40 -26.14
CA GLY A 202 3.16 11.23 -27.40
C GLY A 202 3.37 9.77 -27.82
N GLU A 203 3.30 8.82 -26.88
CA GLU A 203 3.38 7.37 -27.14
C GLU A 203 2.03 6.66 -26.93
N CYS A 204 0.94 7.41 -26.77
CA CYS A 204 -0.38 6.88 -26.43
C CYS A 204 -0.38 6.02 -25.15
N GLN A 205 0.44 6.38 -24.17
CA GLN A 205 0.58 5.66 -22.90
C GLN A 205 0.28 6.56 -21.71
N GLU A 206 -0.53 6.05 -20.78
CA GLU A 206 -0.74 6.65 -19.45
C GLU A 206 0.38 6.27 -18.45
N PRO A 207 0.53 6.98 -17.32
CA PRO A 207 1.53 6.68 -16.29
C PRO A 207 1.56 5.21 -15.83
N TYR A 208 0.39 4.58 -15.63
CA TYR A 208 0.32 3.19 -15.21
C TYR A 208 0.93 2.23 -16.25
N HIS A 209 0.83 2.49 -17.56
CA HIS A 209 1.46 1.66 -18.59
C HIS A 209 2.97 1.61 -18.40
N LYS A 210 3.58 2.76 -18.07
CA LYS A 210 5.03 2.87 -17.85
C LYS A 210 5.47 2.14 -16.59
N VAL A 211 4.66 2.20 -15.54
CA VAL A 211 4.88 1.46 -14.29
C VAL A 211 4.74 -0.06 -14.51
N MET A 212 3.72 -0.49 -15.25
CA MET A 212 3.52 -1.90 -15.57
C MET A 212 4.58 -2.46 -16.52
N ASP A 213 5.06 -1.68 -17.49
CA ASP A 213 6.22 -2.03 -18.34
C ASP A 213 7.50 -2.16 -17.50
N TYR A 214 7.73 -1.26 -16.55
CA TYR A 214 8.87 -1.35 -15.64
C TYR A 214 8.81 -2.61 -14.77
N ALA A 215 7.64 -2.92 -14.21
CA ALA A 215 7.39 -4.14 -13.47
C ALA A 215 7.59 -5.39 -14.35
N GLY A 216 7.10 -5.39 -15.59
CA GLY A 216 7.27 -6.48 -16.54
C GLY A 216 8.73 -6.76 -16.88
N LYS A 217 9.50 -5.71 -17.18
CA LYS A 217 10.96 -5.79 -17.38
C LYS A 217 11.67 -6.34 -16.15
N PHE A 218 11.26 -5.91 -14.95
CA PHE A 218 11.83 -6.40 -13.70
C PHE A 218 11.56 -7.89 -13.51
N LEU A 219 10.31 -8.33 -13.67
CA LEU A 219 9.93 -9.74 -13.55
C LEU A 219 10.68 -10.62 -14.56
N HIS A 220 10.87 -10.14 -15.78
CA HIS A 220 11.62 -10.84 -16.82
C HIS A 220 13.12 -10.94 -16.49
N GLU A 221 13.75 -9.83 -16.15
CA GLU A 221 15.18 -9.77 -15.87
C GLU A 221 15.54 -10.63 -14.65
N TYR A 222 14.70 -10.66 -13.62
CA TYR A 222 14.93 -11.45 -12.40
C TYR A 222 14.29 -12.85 -12.44
N HIS A 223 14.08 -13.44 -13.62
CA HIS A 223 13.60 -14.81 -13.73
C HIS A 223 14.48 -15.79 -12.92
N GLY A 224 13.85 -16.68 -12.11
CA GLY A 224 14.54 -17.64 -11.23
C GLY A 224 15.13 -17.06 -9.93
N ILE A 225 14.91 -15.77 -9.65
CA ILE A 225 15.38 -15.09 -8.44
C ILE A 225 14.17 -14.75 -7.56
N SER A 226 14.26 -14.90 -6.24
CA SER A 226 13.21 -14.50 -5.29
C SER A 226 12.95 -12.99 -5.36
N LYS A 227 11.67 -12.60 -5.39
CA LYS A 227 11.27 -11.21 -5.70
C LYS A 227 10.38 -10.64 -4.61
N PHE A 228 10.59 -9.37 -4.27
CA PHE A 228 9.61 -8.56 -3.55
C PHE A 228 9.19 -7.41 -4.48
N ALA A 229 7.96 -7.44 -4.96
CA ALA A 229 7.44 -6.43 -5.88
C ALA A 229 6.20 -5.78 -5.29
N MET A 230 6.21 -4.46 -5.16
CA MET A 230 5.04 -3.66 -4.82
C MET A 230 4.79 -2.64 -5.92
N ILE A 231 3.64 -2.77 -6.56
CA ILE A 231 3.15 -1.86 -7.59
C ILE A 231 1.97 -1.10 -7.03
N TRP A 232 2.04 0.24 -6.99
CA TRP A 232 0.98 1.10 -6.46
C TRP A 232 0.46 2.02 -7.55
N LEU A 233 -0.79 1.83 -7.94
CA LEU A 233 -1.45 2.62 -8.98
C LEU A 233 -2.45 3.58 -8.35
N THR A 234 -2.09 4.85 -8.33
CA THR A 234 -2.91 5.95 -7.81
C THR A 234 -3.68 6.66 -8.90
N LEU A 235 -3.03 7.06 -10.00
CA LEU A 235 -3.63 7.95 -11.00
C LEU A 235 -4.79 7.31 -11.78
N THR A 236 -4.90 5.99 -11.75
CA THR A 236 -5.96 5.26 -12.48
C THR A 236 -7.35 5.50 -11.90
N SER A 237 -7.48 5.69 -10.59
CA SER A 237 -8.74 5.79 -9.84
C SER A 237 -8.87 7.07 -9.03
N HIS A 238 -7.78 7.81 -8.81
CA HIS A 238 -7.80 9.08 -8.09
C HIS A 238 -8.78 10.05 -8.77
N ASP A 239 -9.77 10.52 -8.02
CA ASP A 239 -10.87 11.38 -8.48
C ASP A 239 -11.73 10.81 -9.64
N SER A 240 -11.68 9.49 -9.89
CA SER A 240 -12.42 8.85 -10.97
C SER A 240 -13.08 7.53 -10.55
N ALA A 241 -14.40 7.55 -10.42
CA ALA A 241 -15.19 6.37 -10.07
C ALA A 241 -15.16 5.26 -11.16
N SER A 242 -14.90 5.62 -12.42
CA SER A 242 -14.85 4.71 -13.57
C SER A 242 -13.43 4.47 -14.08
N GLY A 243 -12.43 5.07 -13.45
CA GLY A 243 -11.08 5.10 -13.99
C GLY A 243 -10.42 3.73 -14.14
N LEU A 244 -10.81 2.75 -13.33
CA LEU A 244 -10.30 1.38 -13.38
C LEU A 244 -10.82 0.53 -14.55
N TYR A 245 -11.94 0.89 -15.20
CA TYR A 245 -12.47 0.06 -16.31
C TYR A 245 -11.46 -0.08 -17.47
N ARG A 246 -10.62 0.92 -17.70
CA ARG A 246 -9.61 0.90 -18.77
C ARG A 246 -8.33 0.16 -18.40
N THR A 247 -8.18 -0.26 -17.15
CA THR A 247 -6.99 -0.97 -16.64
C THR A 247 -7.25 -2.46 -16.36
N ASP A 248 -8.47 -2.95 -16.64
CA ASP A 248 -8.91 -4.33 -16.39
C ASP A 248 -8.35 -5.35 -17.40
N ALA A 249 -7.04 -5.58 -17.33
CA ALA A 249 -6.31 -6.59 -18.11
C ALA A 249 -4.96 -6.96 -17.47
N MET A 250 -4.86 -7.01 -16.14
CA MET A 250 -3.61 -7.35 -15.47
C MET A 250 -3.49 -8.87 -15.29
N ALA A 251 -2.41 -9.46 -15.80
CA ALA A 251 -2.14 -10.90 -15.67
C ALA A 251 -0.83 -11.11 -14.88
N LEU A 252 -0.87 -12.00 -13.88
CA LEU A 252 0.31 -12.40 -13.10
C LEU A 252 0.96 -13.68 -13.66
N PRO A 253 2.20 -14.06 -13.33
CA PRO A 253 2.79 -15.31 -13.83
C PRO A 253 2.22 -16.59 -13.19
N LYS A 254 1.95 -17.63 -13.99
CA LYS A 254 1.23 -18.86 -13.57
C LYS A 254 1.90 -19.73 -12.48
N TYR A 255 3.21 -19.57 -12.25
CA TYR A 255 4.03 -20.47 -11.42
C TYR A 255 3.87 -20.30 -9.89
N LEU A 256 3.05 -19.34 -9.43
CA LEU A 256 2.90 -18.98 -8.01
C LEU A 256 2.03 -19.94 -7.17
N ARG A 257 2.12 -21.26 -7.36
CA ARG A 257 1.27 -22.22 -6.64
C ARG A 257 1.98 -23.52 -6.32
N SER A 258 2.10 -23.86 -5.03
CA SER A 258 2.46 -25.23 -4.63
C SER A 258 2.14 -25.68 -3.20
N ASN A 259 1.50 -24.89 -2.32
CA ASN A 259 1.22 -25.34 -0.94
C ASN A 259 -0.29 -25.49 -0.63
N LYS A 260 -0.78 -26.73 -0.50
CA LYS A 260 -2.21 -27.03 -0.25
C LYS A 260 -2.72 -26.56 1.12
N GLN A 261 -1.93 -26.69 2.19
CA GLN A 261 -2.35 -26.31 3.54
C GLN A 261 -2.47 -24.79 3.66
N LEU A 262 -1.50 -24.05 3.10
CA LEU A 262 -1.55 -22.59 3.04
C LEU A 262 -2.80 -22.11 2.28
N ILE A 263 -3.09 -22.70 1.14
CA ILE A 263 -4.29 -22.37 0.35
C ILE A 263 -5.58 -22.67 1.13
N LEU A 264 -5.62 -23.77 1.88
CA LEU A 264 -6.75 -24.10 2.73
C LEU A 264 -6.94 -23.05 3.85
N ASN A 265 -5.85 -22.68 4.54
CA ASN A 265 -5.89 -21.64 5.58
C ASN A 265 -6.36 -20.29 5.01
N LEU A 266 -5.83 -19.87 3.86
CA LEU A 266 -6.27 -18.65 3.16
C LEU A 266 -7.77 -18.69 2.84
N LYS A 267 -8.27 -19.81 2.32
CA LYS A 267 -9.69 -19.99 1.99
C LYS A 267 -10.57 -19.88 3.24
N GLN A 268 -10.17 -20.49 4.35
CA GLN A 268 -10.90 -20.40 5.61
C GLN A 268 -10.87 -18.98 6.20
N ASN A 269 -9.69 -18.36 6.23
CA ASN A 269 -9.49 -17.01 6.77
C ASN A 269 -10.15 -15.92 5.93
N SER A 270 -10.42 -16.16 4.65
CA SER A 270 -11.10 -15.17 3.80
C SER A 270 -12.52 -14.81 4.23
N ARG A 271 -13.11 -15.64 5.08
CA ARG A 271 -14.42 -15.43 5.71
C ARG A 271 -14.31 -14.77 7.09
N ARG A 272 -13.10 -14.51 7.58
CA ARG A 272 -12.84 -13.87 8.87
C ARG A 272 -12.67 -12.37 8.71
N HIS A 273 -12.97 -11.64 9.77
CA HIS A 273 -12.70 -10.21 9.86
C HIS A 273 -11.18 -9.99 9.93
N THR A 274 -10.63 -9.27 8.96
CA THR A 274 -9.19 -9.00 8.81
C THR A 274 -8.95 -7.51 8.55
N SER A 275 -7.70 -7.04 8.68
CA SER A 275 -7.33 -5.64 8.46
C SER A 275 -5.92 -5.50 7.89
N GLN A 276 -5.53 -4.26 7.60
CA GLN A 276 -4.17 -3.94 7.16
C GLN A 276 -3.06 -4.40 8.14
N PHE A 277 -3.36 -4.54 9.43
CA PHE A 277 -2.41 -5.08 10.40
C PHE A 277 -2.16 -6.59 10.19
N ASP A 278 -3.18 -7.34 9.76
CA ASP A 278 -3.04 -8.76 9.39
C ASP A 278 -2.21 -8.92 8.12
N PHE A 279 -2.30 -7.95 7.20
CA PHE A 279 -1.45 -7.90 6.01
C PHE A 279 0.03 -7.76 6.40
N TYR A 280 0.35 -6.88 7.35
CA TYR A 280 1.70 -6.77 7.90
C TYR A 280 2.18 -8.06 8.56
N ALA A 281 1.36 -8.65 9.43
CA ALA A 281 1.70 -9.93 10.08
C ALA A 281 1.95 -11.03 9.06
N THR A 282 1.18 -11.06 7.97
CA THR A 282 1.36 -12.00 6.86
C THR A 282 2.69 -11.82 6.14
N LEU A 283 3.06 -10.58 5.80
CA LEU A 283 4.34 -10.28 5.17
C LEU A 283 5.52 -10.64 6.08
N TYR A 284 5.40 -10.33 7.38
CA TYR A 284 6.41 -10.67 8.37
C TYR A 284 6.54 -12.18 8.55
N ASP A 285 5.42 -12.92 8.57
CA ASP A 285 5.40 -14.38 8.65
C ASP A 285 6.19 -15.00 7.49
N ILE A 286 5.90 -14.58 6.26
CA ILE A 286 6.64 -15.00 5.05
C ILE A 286 8.13 -14.65 5.18
N ALA A 287 8.44 -13.41 5.57
CA ALA A 287 9.80 -12.90 5.58
C ALA A 287 10.64 -13.48 6.72
N ARG A 288 10.06 -13.88 7.85
CA ARG A 288 10.84 -14.22 9.06
C ARG A 288 10.36 -15.47 9.78
N TYR A 289 9.07 -15.60 10.05
CA TYR A 289 8.59 -16.63 10.97
C TYR A 289 8.45 -18.00 10.29
N ALA A 290 7.66 -18.12 9.21
CA ALA A 290 7.45 -19.38 8.48
C ALA A 290 8.72 -20.00 7.88
N ARG A 291 9.80 -19.21 7.77
CA ARG A 291 11.10 -19.69 7.31
C ARG A 291 11.83 -20.52 8.37
N LYS A 292 11.59 -20.27 9.66
CA LYS A 292 12.30 -20.95 10.76
C LYS A 292 12.03 -22.46 10.75
N ASP A 293 10.89 -22.86 10.23
CA ASP A 293 10.39 -24.22 10.13
C ASP A 293 10.25 -24.70 8.68
N ASN A 294 10.91 -24.03 7.72
CA ASN A 294 10.89 -24.38 6.31
C ASN A 294 9.48 -24.44 5.69
N PHE A 295 8.58 -23.55 6.12
CA PHE A 295 7.19 -23.46 5.65
C PHE A 295 6.40 -24.76 5.84
N GLN A 296 6.76 -25.57 6.85
CA GLN A 296 6.13 -26.85 7.13
C GLN A 296 5.04 -26.75 8.22
N LYS A 297 5.08 -25.72 9.05
CA LYS A 297 4.25 -25.55 10.24
C LYS A 297 3.37 -24.30 10.11
N TRP A 298 2.10 -24.55 9.84
CA TRP A 298 1.07 -23.53 9.62
C TRP A 298 -0.02 -23.54 10.70
N ASP A 299 0.34 -23.92 11.93
CA ASP A 299 -0.52 -23.75 13.09
C ASP A 299 -0.67 -22.27 13.45
N GLU A 300 -1.67 -21.98 14.30
CA GLU A 300 -1.86 -20.63 14.83
C GLU A 300 -0.56 -20.14 15.50
N HIS A 301 -0.19 -18.90 15.21
CA HIS A 301 0.92 -18.23 15.87
C HIS A 301 0.46 -16.89 16.43
N ASP A 302 0.94 -16.56 17.62
CA ASP A 302 0.70 -15.29 18.27
C ASP A 302 1.95 -14.41 18.18
N PHE A 303 1.84 -13.34 17.39
CA PHE A 303 2.95 -12.43 17.13
C PHE A 303 3.25 -11.42 18.27
N ARG A 304 2.76 -11.65 19.50
CA ARG A 304 3.10 -10.79 20.66
C ARG A 304 4.59 -10.78 20.97
N GLU A 305 5.30 -11.88 20.72
CA GLU A 305 6.75 -11.95 20.94
C GLU A 305 7.51 -11.08 19.95
N GLU A 306 7.06 -11.04 18.68
CA GLU A 306 7.75 -10.29 17.62
C GLU A 306 7.33 -8.82 17.55
N PHE A 307 6.06 -8.50 17.79
CA PHE A 307 5.50 -7.15 17.61
C PHE A 307 5.20 -6.45 18.94
N GLY A 308 5.32 -7.16 20.07
CA GLY A 308 4.91 -6.69 21.39
C GLY A 308 3.40 -6.82 21.61
N ALA A 309 2.98 -6.60 22.86
CA ALA A 309 1.60 -6.79 23.31
C ALA A 309 0.57 -5.88 22.60
N VAL A 310 1.01 -4.71 22.12
CA VAL A 310 0.13 -3.73 21.46
C VAL A 310 -0.06 -4.05 19.98
N ARG A 311 1.04 -4.38 19.27
CA ARG A 311 1.00 -4.56 17.82
C ARG A 311 0.74 -5.99 17.36
N GLY A 312 1.05 -6.97 18.21
CA GLY A 312 0.79 -8.39 17.98
C GLY A 312 -0.55 -8.85 18.55
N GLY A 313 -0.67 -10.14 18.84
CA GLY A 313 -1.84 -10.70 19.50
C GLY A 313 -3.10 -10.63 18.65
N ILE A 314 -4.18 -10.11 19.24
CA ILE A 314 -5.49 -10.07 18.60
C ILE A 314 -5.54 -9.12 17.40
N ARG A 315 -4.74 -8.04 17.43
CA ARG A 315 -4.76 -6.98 16.42
C ARG A 315 -4.23 -7.45 15.07
N ALA A 316 -3.20 -8.29 15.08
CA ALA A 316 -2.47 -8.69 13.89
C ALA A 316 -2.23 -10.21 13.89
N LYS A 317 -2.84 -10.88 12.93
CA LYS A 317 -2.75 -12.32 12.68
C LYS A 317 -2.32 -12.54 11.23
N SER A 318 -1.43 -13.51 10.99
CA SER A 318 -1.06 -13.90 9.62
C SER A 318 -2.26 -14.56 8.94
N MET A 319 -2.63 -14.10 7.75
CA MET A 319 -3.72 -14.68 6.95
C MET A 319 -3.35 -16.08 6.41
N LEU A 320 -2.10 -16.51 6.52
CA LEU A 320 -1.63 -17.84 6.16
C LEU A 320 -1.76 -18.87 7.30
N ARG A 321 -2.09 -18.42 8.51
CA ARG A 321 -2.25 -19.24 9.71
C ARG A 321 -3.70 -19.20 10.19
N PRO A 322 -4.26 -20.27 10.79
CA PRO A 322 -5.66 -20.29 11.21
C PRO A 322 -6.02 -19.11 12.11
N ILE A 323 -7.11 -18.42 11.78
CA ILE A 323 -7.75 -17.42 12.66
C ILE A 323 -8.98 -18.09 13.28
N LEU A 324 -8.84 -18.49 14.54
CA LEU A 324 -9.76 -19.43 15.20
C LEU A 324 -11.01 -18.78 15.82
N TYR A 325 -11.08 -17.45 15.86
CA TYR A 325 -12.16 -16.71 16.51
C TYR A 325 -12.50 -15.45 15.72
N ASP A 326 -13.71 -14.94 15.95
CA ASP A 326 -14.17 -13.69 15.35
C ASP A 326 -13.69 -12.52 16.21
N ARG A 327 -13.18 -11.49 15.53
CA ARG A 327 -12.61 -10.30 16.15
C ARG A 327 -13.49 -9.09 15.91
N THR A 328 -13.63 -8.22 16.91
CA THR A 328 -14.33 -6.95 16.75
C THR A 328 -13.39 -5.88 16.17
N CYS A 329 -13.97 -4.80 15.64
CA CYS A 329 -13.19 -3.63 15.23
C CYS A 329 -12.41 -3.03 16.39
N GLU A 330 -12.96 -3.06 17.61
CA GLU A 330 -12.30 -2.53 18.81
C GLU A 330 -11.04 -3.32 19.16
N GLU A 331 -11.14 -4.66 19.17
CA GLU A 331 -10.00 -5.56 19.42
C GLU A 331 -8.90 -5.39 18.37
N MET A 332 -9.29 -5.06 17.14
CA MET A 332 -8.38 -4.83 16.02
C MET A 332 -7.90 -3.37 15.90
N GLU A 333 -8.30 -2.50 16.84
CA GLU A 333 -7.99 -1.06 16.83
C GLU A 333 -8.38 -0.35 15.53
N ILE A 334 -9.52 -0.76 14.96
CA ILE A 334 -10.13 -0.17 13.78
C ILE A 334 -11.14 0.88 14.22
N PRO A 335 -10.94 2.16 13.88
CA PRO A 335 -11.90 3.21 14.17
C PRO A 335 -13.30 2.89 13.62
N ASP A 336 -14.30 3.36 14.35
CA ASP A 336 -15.72 3.19 14.06
C ASP A 336 -16.10 3.58 12.63
N GLU A 337 -15.51 4.66 12.11
CA GLU A 337 -15.79 5.18 10.77
C GLU A 337 -15.29 4.27 9.65
N TYR A 338 -14.40 3.32 9.97
CA TYR A 338 -13.85 2.35 9.03
C TYR A 338 -14.26 0.91 9.35
N CYS A 339 -15.02 0.72 10.43
CA CYS A 339 -15.54 -0.58 10.81
C CYS A 339 -16.62 -1.03 9.83
N ILE A 340 -16.52 -2.26 9.32
CA ILE A 340 -17.53 -2.85 8.41
C ILE A 340 -18.54 -3.71 9.16
N CYS A 341 -18.30 -4.02 10.43
CA CYS A 341 -19.21 -4.80 11.24
C CYS A 341 -20.53 -4.06 11.37
N GLU A 342 -21.64 -4.78 11.18
CA GLU A 342 -22.96 -4.22 11.35
C GLU A 342 -23.14 -3.75 12.79
N ARG A 343 -23.43 -2.46 12.96
CA ARG A 343 -23.83 -1.90 14.25
C ARG A 343 -25.31 -2.14 14.44
N ILE A 344 -25.66 -2.75 15.55
CA ILE A 344 -27.06 -2.87 15.96
C ILE A 344 -27.50 -1.49 16.44
N TRP A 345 -28.33 -0.82 15.65
CA TRP A 345 -28.92 0.45 16.02
C TRP A 345 -30.18 0.20 16.85
N HIS A 346 -30.20 0.75 18.06
CA HIS A 346 -31.38 0.72 18.91
C HIS A 346 -32.22 1.98 18.66
N LYS A 347 -33.55 1.82 18.61
CA LYS A 347 -34.44 2.98 18.61
C LYS A 347 -34.33 3.66 19.97
N VAL A 348 -33.93 4.92 19.96
CA VAL A 348 -33.92 5.81 21.11
C VAL A 348 -35.10 6.77 21.02
N ASP A 349 -35.65 7.16 22.16
CA ASP A 349 -36.65 8.22 22.24
C ASP A 349 -36.00 9.54 21.82
N ILE A 350 -36.61 10.25 20.87
CA ILE A 350 -36.12 11.54 20.39
C ILE A 350 -36.20 12.64 21.45
N TYR A 351 -37.00 12.44 22.50
CA TYR A 351 -37.07 13.31 23.68
C TYR A 351 -36.28 12.76 24.87
N GLY A 352 -35.60 11.62 24.69
CA GLY A 352 -34.77 11.01 25.74
C GLY A 352 -33.49 11.80 25.99
N ASP A 353 -32.92 11.63 27.18
CA ASP A 353 -31.71 12.34 27.62
C ASP A 353 -30.54 12.17 26.65
N ASP A 354 -30.35 10.99 26.08
CA ASP A 354 -29.28 10.71 25.11
C ASP A 354 -29.47 11.47 23.79
N ALA A 355 -30.71 11.54 23.29
CA ALA A 355 -31.02 12.28 22.06
C ALA A 355 -30.87 13.79 22.27
N MET A 356 -31.35 14.30 23.42
CA MET A 356 -31.18 15.71 23.80
C MET A 356 -29.70 16.07 23.97
N ARG A 357 -28.91 15.20 24.61
CA ARG A 357 -27.46 15.41 24.78
C ARG A 357 -26.72 15.37 23.44
N ALA A 358 -27.06 14.44 22.55
CA ALA A 358 -26.50 14.39 21.21
C ALA A 358 -26.83 15.65 20.39
N ALA A 359 -28.07 16.14 20.48
CA ALA A 359 -28.50 17.38 19.84
C ALA A 359 -27.72 18.60 20.38
N GLN A 360 -27.54 18.69 21.71
CA GLN A 360 -26.74 19.76 22.33
C GLN A 360 -25.29 19.75 21.85
N ILE A 361 -24.63 18.57 21.84
CA ILE A 361 -23.25 18.44 21.35
C ILE A 361 -23.15 18.90 19.89
N LEU A 362 -24.11 18.52 19.05
CA LEU A 362 -24.13 18.92 17.64
C LEU A 362 -24.30 20.44 17.47
N ILE A 363 -25.24 21.04 18.22
CA ILE A 363 -25.47 22.50 18.21
C ILE A 363 -24.21 23.24 18.67
N GLU A 364 -23.57 22.78 19.75
CA GLU A 364 -22.31 23.34 20.24
C GLU A 364 -21.20 23.26 19.19
N ASP A 365 -21.03 22.13 18.51
CA ASP A 365 -20.02 21.96 17.47
C ASP A 365 -20.27 22.88 16.25
N ILE A 366 -21.52 22.99 15.81
CA ILE A 366 -21.93 23.93 14.74
C ILE A 366 -21.61 25.37 15.15
N ASN A 367 -22.07 25.79 16.33
CA ASN A 367 -21.85 27.15 16.84
C ASN A 367 -20.36 27.46 17.01
N ASN A 368 -19.55 26.49 17.44
CA ASN A 368 -18.10 26.64 17.54
C ASN A 368 -17.44 26.77 16.15
N SER A 369 -17.89 25.98 15.17
CA SER A 369 -17.41 26.06 13.79
C SER A 369 -17.75 27.40 13.12
N LEU A 370 -18.95 27.94 13.37
CA LEU A 370 -19.37 29.28 12.90
C LEU A 370 -18.47 30.37 13.49
N LYS A 371 -18.22 30.32 14.80
CA LYS A 371 -17.28 31.24 15.48
C LYS A 371 -15.87 31.16 14.91
N GLN A 372 -15.34 29.95 14.72
CA GLN A 372 -13.99 29.76 14.15
C GLN A 372 -13.84 30.32 12.74
N ARG A 373 -14.93 30.36 11.97
CA ARG A 373 -14.95 30.90 10.59
C ARG A 373 -15.28 32.39 10.53
N ASN A 374 -15.48 33.07 11.66
CA ASN A 374 -15.85 34.49 11.75
C ASN A 374 -17.11 34.85 10.94
N VAL A 375 -18.09 33.96 10.89
CA VAL A 375 -19.38 34.20 10.19
C VAL A 375 -20.55 34.44 11.15
N SER A 376 -20.28 34.58 12.45
CA SER A 376 -21.30 34.77 13.49
C SER A 376 -22.15 36.05 13.32
N GLU A 377 -21.71 37.01 12.50
CA GLU A 377 -22.50 38.22 12.19
C GLU A 377 -23.52 38.00 11.05
N ILE A 378 -23.37 36.92 10.29
CA ILE A 378 -24.20 36.57 9.13
C ILE A 378 -25.02 35.30 9.40
N CYS A 379 -24.60 34.47 10.36
CA CYS A 379 -25.27 33.24 10.76
C CYS A 379 -25.79 33.33 12.20
N GLU A 380 -27.02 32.85 12.43
CA GLU A 380 -27.62 32.77 13.76
C GLU A 380 -26.95 31.67 14.61
N THR A 381 -26.82 31.93 15.91
CA THR A 381 -26.37 30.91 16.88
C THR A 381 -27.57 30.03 17.24
N LEU A 382 -27.44 28.73 16.97
CA LEU A 382 -28.50 27.74 17.16
C LEU A 382 -28.71 27.36 18.62
#